data_AF-A0A671PBT2-F1
#
_entry.id   AF-A0A671PBT2-F1
#
_cell.length_a   1.000
_cell.length_b   1.000
_cell.length_c   1.000
_cell.angle_alpha   90.00
_cell.angle_beta   90.00
_cell.angle_gamma   90.00
#
_symmetry.space_group_name_H-M   'P 1'
#
loop_
_entity.id
_entity.type
_entity.pdbx_description
1 polymer ?
#
loop_
_entity_poly.entity_id
_entity_poly.type
_entity_poly.pdbx_seq_one_letter_code
_entity_poly.pdbx_strand_id
1 'polypeptide(L)'
;REMSLLNHSLTFVPTAKINDFTITIKQADKGGAIVIMDTEDYEAECKRQLLDDIFYTLLEDAVSSNVIDQLISAFLYVQHPRVPLFYTLPEIHKSLETPVGRPIVSGIGSVTENNSEYGDYYLKPLSLPFTIPPGQGGDIFVKRKSREIFWIFTLDTLFPRGLNQ
;
A
#
# COMPACT_ATOMS: atom_id res chain seq x y z
N ARG A 1 14.02 23.51 -9.98
CA ARG A 1 13.68 23.70 -8.55
C ARG A 1 14.20 22.45 -7.88
N GLU A 2 15.42 22.50 -7.33
CA GLU A 2 16.18 21.31 -6.91
C GLU A 2 15.65 20.78 -5.57
N MET A 3 15.26 19.52 -5.51
CA MET A 3 15.10 18.80 -4.24
C MET A 3 16.46 18.25 -3.82
N SER A 4 17.05 18.84 -2.77
CA SER A 4 18.31 18.38 -2.22
C SER A 4 18.11 17.10 -1.42
N LEU A 5 18.77 16.02 -1.86
CA LEU A 5 18.90 14.80 -1.06
C LEU A 5 19.89 15.08 0.08
N LEU A 6 19.35 15.34 1.26
CA LEU A 6 20.12 15.58 2.48
C LEU A 6 20.66 14.25 3.03
N ASN A 7 21.85 13.86 2.57
CA ASN A 7 22.60 12.74 3.11
C ASN A 7 23.16 13.07 4.50
N HIS A 8 22.84 12.18 5.46
CA HIS A 8 23.53 11.87 6.72
C HIS A 8 24.63 12.85 7.18
N SER A 9 24.23 14.02 7.70
CA SER A 9 24.89 14.84 8.75
C SER A 9 24.17 16.19 8.83
N LEU A 10 22.95 16.27 9.38
CA LEU A 10 22.30 17.57 9.60
C LEU A 10 21.82 17.77 11.02
N THR A 11 22.62 18.61 11.69
CA THR A 11 22.20 19.70 12.56
C THR A 11 20.73 20.07 12.35
N PHE A 12 19.95 19.84 13.40
CA PHE A 12 18.61 20.38 13.59
C PHE A 12 18.63 21.89 13.30
N VAL A 13 17.94 22.33 12.24
CA VAL A 13 17.66 23.73 11.97
C VAL A 13 16.31 24.05 12.61
N PRO A 14 16.26 24.73 13.77
CA PRO A 14 15.03 25.02 14.48
C PRO A 14 14.34 26.23 13.84
N THR A 15 13.90 26.12 12.59
CA THR A 15 13.15 27.21 11.93
C THR A 15 12.12 26.75 10.92
N ALA A 16 11.92 25.44 10.73
CA ALA A 16 10.68 24.96 10.12
C ALA A 16 9.55 25.21 11.12
N LYS A 17 8.64 26.14 10.79
CA LYS A 17 7.42 26.34 11.57
C LYS A 17 6.72 24.99 11.65
N ILE A 18 6.48 24.52 12.87
CA ILE A 18 5.91 23.20 13.19
C ILE A 18 4.51 22.97 12.55
N ASN A 19 3.91 24.00 11.94
CA ASN A 19 2.57 24.00 11.33
C ASN A 19 2.55 24.57 9.89
N ASP A 20 3.59 24.36 9.08
CA ASP A 20 3.52 24.73 7.68
C ASP A 20 2.78 23.63 6.86
N PHE A 21 1.49 23.85 6.58
CA PHE A 21 0.66 22.92 5.79
C PHE A 21 1.11 22.82 4.32
N THR A 22 2.02 23.68 3.87
CA THR A 22 2.55 23.64 2.49
C THR A 22 3.57 22.51 2.28
N ILE A 23 4.08 21.91 3.36
CA ILE A 23 5.11 20.87 3.30
C ILE A 23 4.56 19.53 3.80
N THR A 24 4.81 18.48 3.03
CA THR A 24 4.52 17.10 3.38
C THR A 24 5.83 16.33 3.64
N ILE A 25 5.87 15.61 4.75
CA ILE A 25 7.00 14.74 5.13
C ILE A 25 6.54 13.29 5.08
N LYS A 26 7.23 12.46 4.29
CA LYS A 26 6.93 11.03 4.13
C LYS A 26 8.22 10.21 4.17
N GLN A 27 8.10 8.95 4.59
CA GLN A 27 9.18 7.98 4.37
C GLN A 27 9.23 7.58 2.90
N ALA A 28 10.43 7.42 2.35
CA ALA A 28 10.61 6.85 1.03
C ALA A 28 10.21 5.37 1.01
N ASP A 29 9.70 4.89 -0.12
CA ASP A 29 9.33 3.49 -0.32
C ASP A 29 10.50 2.51 -0.09
N LYS A 30 11.71 2.92 -0.48
CA LYS A 30 12.95 2.14 -0.35
C LYS A 30 14.10 3.00 0.12
N GLY A 31 15.09 2.36 0.75
CA GLY A 31 16.34 3.01 1.13
C GLY A 31 16.32 3.78 2.44
N GLY A 32 15.19 3.81 3.17
CA GLY A 32 15.10 4.40 4.52
C GLY A 32 15.23 5.92 4.58
N ALA A 33 15.16 6.61 3.44
CA ALA A 33 15.23 8.06 3.36
C ALA A 33 13.91 8.72 3.83
N ILE A 34 14.03 9.98 4.26
CA ILE A 34 12.89 10.87 4.50
C ILE A 34 12.77 11.82 3.31
N VAL A 35 11.55 11.96 2.80
CA VAL A 35 11.22 12.82 1.68
C VAL A 35 10.43 14.01 2.21
N ILE A 36 10.89 15.21 1.84
CA ILE A 36 10.24 16.47 2.13
C ILE A 36 9.84 17.04 0.77
N MET A 37 8.55 17.33 0.59
CA MET A 37 8.00 17.80 -0.69
C MET A 37 6.83 18.76 -0.46
N ASP A 38 6.48 19.51 -1.51
CA ASP A 38 5.31 20.39 -1.49
C ASP A 38 4.03 19.54 -1.35
N THR A 39 3.12 19.95 -0.47
CA THR A 39 1.85 19.26 -0.23
C THR A 39 0.99 19.22 -1.49
N GLU A 40 1.04 20.26 -2.31
CA GLU A 40 0.32 20.32 -3.60
C GLU A 40 0.76 19.20 -4.55
N ASP A 41 2.07 18.97 -4.69
CA ASP A 41 2.62 17.90 -5.53
C ASP A 41 2.24 16.51 -5.00
N TYR A 42 2.27 16.35 -3.67
CA TYR A 42 1.86 15.11 -3.02
C TYR A 42 0.38 14.81 -3.25
N GLU A 43 -0.49 15.81 -3.08
CA GLU A 43 -1.93 15.68 -3.34
C GLU A 43 -2.23 15.43 -4.83
N ALA A 44 -1.49 16.08 -5.73
CA ALA A 44 -1.64 15.89 -7.16
C ALA A 44 -1.34 14.44 -7.55
N GLU A 45 -0.26 13.85 -7.04
CA GLU A 45 0.04 12.43 -7.27
C GLU A 45 -1.02 11.50 -6.67
N CYS A 46 -1.54 11.81 -5.48
CA CYS A 46 -2.65 11.06 -4.89
C CYS A 46 -3.90 11.10 -5.78
N LYS A 47 -4.30 12.29 -6.25
CA LYS A 47 -5.46 12.47 -7.14
C LYS A 47 -5.25 11.78 -8.48
N ARG A 48 -4.03 11.83 -9.04
CA ARG A 48 -3.68 11.12 -10.28
C ARG A 48 -3.95 9.62 -10.19
N GLN A 49 -3.69 9.00 -9.04
CA GLN A 49 -3.96 7.57 -8.82
C GLN A 49 -5.43 7.25 -8.50
N LEU A 50 -6.08 8.10 -7.70
CA LEU A 50 -7.47 7.89 -7.30
C LEU A 50 -8.48 8.17 -8.42
N LEU A 51 -8.12 9.01 -9.39
CA LEU A 51 -8.96 9.39 -10.52
C LEU A 51 -8.56 8.65 -11.82
N ASP A 52 -7.84 7.55 -11.70
CA ASP A 52 -7.42 6.74 -12.85
C ASP A 52 -8.62 5.91 -13.37
N ASP A 53 -9.24 6.41 -14.43
CA ASP A 53 -10.39 5.80 -15.11
C ASP A 53 -10.01 4.69 -16.10
N ILE A 54 -8.71 4.46 -16.31
CA ILE A 54 -8.21 3.37 -17.15
C ILE A 54 -8.23 2.05 -16.36
N PHE A 55 -7.85 2.09 -15.08
CA PHE A 55 -7.75 0.90 -14.23
C PHE A 55 -8.93 0.70 -13.29
N TYR A 56 -9.67 1.76 -12.93
CA TYR A 56 -10.82 1.67 -12.05
C TYR A 56 -12.11 2.05 -12.79
N THR A 57 -13.15 1.26 -12.55
CA THR A 57 -14.51 1.51 -13.08
C THR A 57 -15.53 1.34 -11.96
N LEU A 58 -16.68 2.00 -12.09
CA LEU A 58 -17.77 1.84 -11.13
C LEU A 58 -18.36 0.43 -11.27
N LEU A 59 -18.83 -0.12 -10.15
CA LEU A 59 -19.41 -1.47 -10.12
C LEU A 59 -20.63 -1.59 -11.04
N GLU A 60 -21.44 -0.53 -11.13
CA GLU A 60 -22.62 -0.46 -11.99
C GLU A 60 -22.25 -0.45 -13.49
N ASP A 61 -21.15 0.23 -13.84
CA ASP A 61 -20.65 0.29 -15.21
C ASP A 61 -20.07 -1.06 -15.65
N ALA A 62 -19.39 -1.77 -14.74
CA ALA A 62 -18.87 -3.10 -15.00
C ALA A 62 -19.98 -4.13 -15.28
N VAL A 63 -21.11 -4.05 -14.55
CA VAL A 63 -22.30 -4.88 -14.80
C VAL A 63 -22.94 -4.51 -16.13
N SER A 64 -23.12 -3.20 -16.39
CA SER A 64 -23.75 -2.70 -17.62
C SER A 64 -22.93 -3.05 -18.87
N SER A 65 -21.61 -3.09 -18.73
CA SER A 65 -20.67 -3.50 -19.79
C SER A 65 -20.48 -5.02 -19.87
N ASN A 66 -21.19 -5.79 -19.04
CA ASN A 66 -21.15 -7.25 -18.99
C ASN A 66 -19.74 -7.81 -18.73
N VAL A 67 -18.91 -7.07 -17.98
CA VAL A 67 -17.58 -7.50 -17.51
C VAL A 67 -17.73 -8.47 -16.35
N ILE A 68 -18.72 -8.24 -15.50
CA ILE A 68 -19.11 -9.10 -14.38
C ILE A 68 -20.62 -9.35 -14.42
N ASP A 69 -21.07 -10.45 -13.82
CA ASP A 69 -22.49 -10.74 -13.68
C ASP A 69 -23.09 -10.12 -12.40
N GLN A 70 -24.41 -10.26 -12.27
CA GLN A 70 -25.15 -9.72 -11.12
C GLN A 70 -24.76 -10.38 -9.79
N LEU A 71 -24.30 -11.64 -9.83
CA LEU A 71 -23.93 -12.39 -8.63
C LEU A 71 -22.59 -11.88 -8.08
N ILE A 72 -21.62 -11.68 -8.96
CA ILE A 72 -20.32 -11.08 -8.62
C ILE A 72 -20.54 -9.65 -8.15
N SER A 73 -21.39 -8.88 -8.83
CA SER A 73 -21.71 -7.52 -8.39
C SER A 73 -22.30 -7.50 -6.97
N ALA A 74 -23.25 -8.39 -6.67
CA ALA A 74 -23.84 -8.51 -5.34
C ALA A 74 -22.81 -8.92 -4.28
N PHE A 75 -21.84 -9.79 -4.64
CA PHE A 75 -20.74 -10.16 -3.76
C PHE A 75 -19.78 -8.99 -3.51
N LEU A 76 -19.40 -8.24 -4.55
CA LEU A 76 -18.47 -7.12 -4.43
C LEU A 76 -19.06 -5.90 -3.69
N TYR A 77 -20.38 -5.79 -3.64
CA TYR A 77 -21.07 -4.69 -2.98
C TYR A 77 -20.97 -4.76 -1.46
N VAL A 78 -20.52 -3.67 -0.85
CA VAL A 78 -20.44 -3.48 0.60
C VAL A 78 -21.48 -2.45 1.03
N GLN A 79 -22.49 -2.84 1.83
CA GLN A 79 -23.63 -1.96 2.16
C GLN A 79 -23.24 -0.73 3.00
N HIS A 80 -22.32 -0.91 3.94
CA HIS A 80 -21.89 0.14 4.88
C HIS A 80 -20.36 0.22 4.93
N PRO A 81 -19.72 0.67 3.83
CA PRO A 81 -18.27 0.67 3.74
C PRO A 81 -17.69 1.75 4.64
N ARG A 82 -16.60 1.41 5.31
CA ARG A 82 -15.71 2.34 5.96
C ARG A 82 -14.91 3.12 4.90
N VAL A 83 -14.75 4.43 5.11
CA VAL A 83 -13.82 5.23 4.31
C VAL A 83 -12.39 4.73 4.55
N PRO A 84 -11.69 4.23 3.52
CA PRO A 84 -10.35 3.69 3.70
C PRO A 84 -9.34 4.81 3.96
N LEU A 85 -8.35 4.54 4.80
CA LEU A 85 -7.17 5.40 4.92
C LEU A 85 -6.29 5.18 3.68
N PHE A 86 -6.08 6.24 2.90
CA PHE A 86 -5.23 6.24 1.71
C PHE A 86 -4.06 7.21 1.89
N TYR A 87 -2.86 6.76 1.52
CA TYR A 87 -1.69 7.61 1.39
C TYR A 87 -0.68 6.94 0.46
N THR A 88 0.24 7.73 -0.10
CA THR A 88 1.33 7.21 -0.93
C THR A 88 2.69 7.31 -0.23
N LEU A 89 3.60 6.39 -0.55
CA LEU A 89 5.02 6.45 -0.22
C LEU A 89 5.82 6.85 -1.47
N PRO A 90 6.65 7.91 -1.46
CA PRO A 90 7.40 8.32 -2.63
C PRO A 90 8.46 7.29 -3.05
N GLU A 91 8.41 6.84 -4.30
CA GLU A 91 9.37 5.91 -4.90
C GLU A 91 10.56 6.67 -5.53
N ILE A 92 11.36 7.33 -4.69
CA ILE A 92 12.51 8.17 -5.11
C ILE A 92 13.59 7.44 -5.93
N HIS A 93 13.56 6.10 -5.93
CA HIS A 93 14.45 5.26 -6.75
C HIS A 93 14.04 5.21 -8.24
N LYS A 94 12.81 5.64 -8.57
CA LYS A 94 12.33 5.75 -9.96
C LYS A 94 12.55 7.14 -10.55
N SER A 95 12.27 8.18 -9.76
CA SER A 95 12.49 9.58 -10.13
C SER A 95 12.73 10.40 -8.88
N LEU A 96 13.72 11.30 -8.94
CA LEU A 96 14.04 12.22 -7.86
C LEU A 96 13.27 13.53 -7.96
N GLU A 97 12.82 13.94 -9.14
CA GLU A 97 12.12 15.23 -9.32
C GLU A 97 10.61 15.07 -9.09
N THR A 98 10.02 14.02 -9.64
CA THR A 98 8.59 13.71 -9.54
C THR A 98 8.43 12.24 -9.11
N PRO A 99 8.69 11.91 -7.84
CA PRO A 99 8.63 10.54 -7.38
C PRO A 99 7.19 10.01 -7.47
N VAL A 100 7.01 8.91 -8.20
CA VAL A 100 5.73 8.20 -8.24
C VAL A 100 5.39 7.69 -6.84
N GLY A 101 4.13 7.80 -6.44
CA GLY A 101 3.68 7.30 -5.15
C GLY A 101 3.40 5.79 -5.20
N ARG A 102 3.90 5.00 -4.25
CA ARG A 102 3.35 3.66 -3.98
C ARG A 102 2.06 3.83 -3.18
N PRO A 103 0.89 3.46 -3.71
CA PRO A 103 -0.36 3.57 -2.96
C PRO A 103 -0.38 2.60 -1.78
N ILE A 104 -0.81 3.09 -0.64
CA ILE A 104 -1.14 2.31 0.55
C ILE A 104 -2.59 2.62 0.90
N VAL A 105 -3.42 1.57 0.96
CA VAL A 105 -4.84 1.68 1.26
C VAL A 105 -5.22 0.70 2.37
N SER A 106 -5.93 1.19 3.39
CA SER A 106 -6.53 0.33 4.40
C SER A 106 -7.84 -0.24 3.87
N GLY A 107 -7.76 -1.39 3.20
CA GLY A 107 -8.88 -2.00 2.50
C GLY A 107 -9.94 -2.69 3.37
N ILE A 108 -9.63 -3.00 4.64
CA ILE A 108 -10.52 -3.74 5.55
C ILE A 108 -11.76 -2.92 5.88
N GLY A 109 -12.94 -3.53 5.71
CA GLY A 109 -14.24 -2.88 5.89
C GLY A 109 -14.58 -1.86 4.82
N SER A 110 -13.75 -1.69 3.77
CA SER A 110 -13.95 -0.67 2.73
C SER A 110 -14.56 -1.26 1.46
N VAL A 111 -14.82 -0.41 0.47
CA VAL A 111 -15.36 -0.81 -0.85
C VAL A 111 -14.46 -1.81 -1.60
N THR A 112 -13.19 -1.94 -1.23
CA THR A 112 -12.24 -2.87 -1.89
C THR A 112 -12.01 -4.18 -1.11
N GLU A 113 -12.69 -4.39 0.02
CA GLU A 113 -12.51 -5.59 0.85
C GLU A 113 -12.87 -6.86 0.07
N ASN A 114 -14.11 -6.93 -0.43
CA ASN A 114 -14.59 -8.10 -1.17
C ASN A 114 -13.85 -8.30 -2.49
N ASN A 115 -13.33 -7.23 -3.10
CA ASN A 115 -12.43 -7.34 -4.26
C ASN A 115 -11.14 -8.10 -3.90
N SER A 116 -10.57 -7.80 -2.74
CA SER A 116 -9.35 -8.47 -2.26
C SER A 116 -9.62 -9.93 -1.91
N GLU A 117 -10.76 -10.22 -1.27
CA GLU A 117 -11.22 -11.58 -0.97
C GLU A 117 -11.47 -12.39 -2.24
N TYR A 118 -12.13 -11.80 -3.23
CA TYR A 118 -12.35 -12.42 -4.53
C TYR A 118 -11.03 -12.82 -5.18
N GLY A 119 -10.07 -11.89 -5.25
CA GLY A 119 -8.75 -12.16 -5.81
C GLY A 119 -8.03 -13.28 -5.05
N ASP A 120 -8.00 -13.24 -3.71
CA ASP A 120 -7.35 -14.25 -2.90
C ASP A 120 -7.97 -15.65 -3.12
N TYR A 121 -9.30 -15.75 -3.15
CA TYR A 121 -10.01 -17.02 -3.33
C TYR A 121 -9.60 -17.75 -4.62
N TYR A 122 -9.47 -17.03 -5.74
CA TYR A 122 -9.09 -17.64 -7.02
C TYR A 122 -7.57 -17.81 -7.19
N LEU A 123 -6.75 -16.97 -6.57
CA LEU A 123 -5.30 -17.05 -6.68
C LEU A 123 -4.69 -18.08 -5.72
N LYS A 124 -5.30 -18.29 -4.55
CA LYS A 124 -4.80 -19.20 -3.51
C LYS A 124 -4.60 -20.64 -4.00
N PRO A 125 -5.51 -21.25 -4.77
CA PRO A 125 -5.29 -22.58 -5.34
C PRO A 125 -4.19 -22.65 -6.41
N LEU A 126 -3.90 -21.52 -7.08
CA LEU A 126 -2.87 -21.43 -8.13
C LEU A 126 -1.47 -21.20 -7.55
N SER A 127 -1.40 -20.79 -6.29
CA SER A 127 -0.13 -20.72 -5.58
C SER A 127 0.41 -22.14 -5.36
N LEU A 128 1.52 -22.46 -6.03
CA LEU A 128 2.23 -23.71 -5.75
C LEU A 128 2.64 -23.70 -4.27
N PRO A 129 2.55 -24.83 -3.55
CA PRO A 129 3.24 -24.94 -2.28
C PRO A 129 4.71 -24.62 -2.53
N PHE A 130 5.19 -23.54 -1.90
CA PHE A 130 6.53 -23.06 -2.13
C PHE A 130 7.54 -24.10 -1.64
N THR A 131 8.04 -24.94 -2.54
CA THR A 131 9.19 -25.81 -2.31
C THR A 131 10.45 -24.95 -2.45
N ILE A 132 11.08 -24.64 -1.31
CA ILE A 132 12.34 -23.91 -1.27
C ILE A 132 13.39 -24.73 -2.05
N PRO A 133 13.95 -24.22 -3.16
CA PRO A 133 15.08 -24.89 -3.79
C PRO A 133 16.25 -24.89 -2.81
N PRO A 134 16.90 -26.04 -2.55
CA PRO A 134 18.06 -26.06 -1.67
C PRO A 134 19.15 -25.14 -2.24
N GLY A 135 19.53 -24.12 -1.47
CA GLY A 135 20.67 -23.24 -1.78
C GLY A 135 20.37 -21.79 -2.17
N GLN A 136 19.12 -21.35 -2.33
CA GLN A 136 18.81 -19.93 -2.57
C GLN A 136 17.95 -19.33 -1.45
N GLY A 137 18.60 -18.60 -0.53
CA GLY A 137 17.91 -17.66 0.36
C GLY A 137 17.01 -18.26 1.45
N GLY A 138 16.99 -19.59 1.64
CA GLY A 138 16.19 -20.26 2.67
C GLY A 138 16.40 -19.68 4.07
N ASP A 139 17.60 -19.24 4.39
CA ASP A 139 17.96 -18.57 5.66
C ASP A 139 17.19 -17.26 5.90
N ILE A 140 16.91 -16.48 4.86
CA ILE A 140 16.17 -15.21 4.98
C ILE A 140 14.70 -15.51 5.25
N PHE A 141 14.14 -16.54 4.62
CA PHE A 141 12.76 -16.97 4.85
C PHE A 141 12.58 -17.62 6.22
N VAL A 142 13.51 -18.45 6.66
CA VAL A 142 13.51 -19.00 8.03
C VAL A 142 13.59 -17.87 9.06
N LYS A 143 14.50 -16.89 8.86
CA LYS A 143 14.56 -15.70 9.72
C LYS A 143 13.26 -14.89 9.71
N ARG A 144 12.62 -14.73 8.56
CA ARG A 144 11.33 -14.00 8.43
C ARG A 144 10.19 -14.75 9.12
N LYS A 145 10.05 -16.06 8.93
CA LYS A 145 9.08 -16.91 9.64
C LYS A 145 9.32 -16.91 11.14
N SER A 146 10.57 -17.04 11.60
CA SER A 146 10.89 -16.99 13.03
C SER A 146 10.58 -15.62 13.65
N ARG A 147 10.76 -14.52 12.90
CA ARG A 147 10.35 -13.19 13.35
C ARG A 147 8.83 -13.06 13.39
N GLU A 148 8.12 -13.53 12.38
CA GLU A 148 6.65 -13.53 12.34
C GLU A 148 6.05 -14.37 13.49
N ILE A 149 6.58 -15.57 13.72
CA ILE A 149 6.26 -16.43 14.88
C ILE A 149 6.59 -15.69 16.19
N PHE A 150 7.74 -15.03 16.31
CA PHE A 150 8.07 -14.25 17.50
C PHE A 150 7.05 -13.14 17.76
N TRP A 151 6.65 -12.35 16.76
CA TRP A 151 5.64 -11.30 16.91
C TRP A 151 4.28 -11.87 17.33
N ILE A 152 3.86 -12.98 16.73
CA ILE A 152 2.57 -13.61 17.02
C ILE A 152 2.54 -14.20 18.45
N PHE A 153 3.56 -14.96 18.84
CA PHE A 153 3.54 -15.71 20.11
C PHE A 153 4.11 -14.96 21.31
N THR A 154 4.98 -13.97 21.10
CA THR A 154 5.62 -13.23 22.20
C THR A 154 4.85 -11.97 22.58
N LEU A 155 4.17 -11.34 21.61
CA LEU A 155 3.48 -10.07 21.81
C LEU A 155 1.95 -10.20 21.79
N ASP A 156 1.44 -11.42 21.66
CA ASP A 156 0.01 -11.76 21.70
C ASP A 156 -0.86 -10.88 20.78
N THR A 157 -0.31 -10.47 19.64
CA THR A 157 -1.02 -9.67 18.63
C THR A 157 -1.89 -10.60 17.78
N LEU A 158 -2.85 -11.24 18.44
CA LEU A 158 -3.84 -12.13 17.84
C LEU A 158 -5.05 -11.34 17.30
N PHE A 159 -4.89 -10.23 16.56
CA PHE A 159 -6.05 -9.71 15.80
C PHE A 159 -5.72 -8.77 14.61
N PRO A 160 -6.40 -8.93 13.46
CA PRO A 160 -7.29 -10.03 13.07
C PRO A 160 -6.52 -11.09 12.27
N ARG A 161 -6.68 -12.36 12.70
CA ARG A 161 -6.44 -13.64 12.01
C ARG A 161 -5.65 -13.54 10.70
N GLY A 162 -4.37 -13.94 10.78
CA GLY A 162 -3.47 -13.99 9.64
C GLY A 162 -4.00 -14.83 8.47
N LEU A 163 -3.45 -14.54 7.29
CA LEU A 163 -3.80 -14.95 5.91
C LEU A 163 -3.99 -16.46 5.63
N ASN A 164 -3.98 -17.34 6.63
CA ASN A 164 -3.98 -18.79 6.45
C ASN A 164 -5.00 -19.56 7.32
N GLN A 165 -6.15 -18.96 7.67
CA GLN A 165 -7.34 -19.72 8.05
C GLN A 165 -8.44 -19.53 7.01
#